data_AF-A0A524I0P7-F1
#
_entry.id   AF-A0A524I0P7-F1
#
_cell.length_a   1.000
_cell.length_b   1.000
_cell.length_c   1.000
_cell.angle_alpha   90.00
_cell.angle_beta   90.00
_cell.angle_gamma   90.00
#
_symmetry.space_group_name_H-M   'P 1'
#
loop_
_entity.id
_entity.type
_entity.pdbx_description
1 polymer ?
#
loop_
_entity_poly.entity_id
_entity_poly.type
_entity_poly.pdbx_seq_one_letter_code
_entity_poly.pdbx_strand_id
1 'polypeptide(L)'
;RWLQDWLNDSSGALYSKVISGLKGNKTIETNIALNKLADVARVDPYVRGNVLDLSSREMTAKMNDDPKMSGYREEFASFLKDYGHRSHTRELYFPRWGDDPRLVADIVRSLVSSSRVDLKELERRRIKEREEAEKDILAMIRKLDKGYFKAGIFRIVMHFAQTYLMFRENQRYFLDHILYRERRIYMEFSRRFMSKGWIVEGDDIFFLSKEEIFALAKGNGKEALAMITERKNVFHRWKGELPPKFLKGSVEFDDTVMVTGSAVRLTGTSASPGVASGPVRVVESIEQLSEVKEGEILITSNTDPGWTAVFSKIGGLITETGGILSHGAVVSREYGIPAVTAVKGATKIFITGQWITLDGNEGLIYIREG
;
A
#
# COMPACT_ATOMS: atom_id res chain seq x y z
N ARG A 1 4.94 23.91 9.86
CA ARG A 1 4.80 25.22 10.55
C ARG A 1 5.93 25.44 11.53
N TRP A 2 5.95 24.95 12.77
CA TRP A 2 7.05 25.30 13.69
C TRP A 2 8.47 24.98 13.19
N LEU A 3 8.70 23.84 12.55
CA LEU A 3 10.00 23.55 11.93
C LEU A 3 10.34 24.51 10.76
N GLN A 4 9.34 24.95 9.99
CA GLN A 4 9.51 25.97 8.96
C GLN A 4 9.80 27.34 9.60
N ASP A 5 8.97 27.77 10.55
CA ASP A 5 9.02 29.09 11.16
C ASP A 5 10.27 29.29 12.03
N TRP A 6 10.73 28.24 12.72
CA TRP A 6 11.83 28.33 13.68
C TRP A 6 13.17 27.85 13.13
N LEU A 7 13.16 26.89 12.20
CA LEU A 7 14.38 26.24 11.68
C LEU A 7 14.50 26.33 10.15
N ASN A 8 13.61 27.06 9.47
CA ASN A 8 13.59 27.20 8.03
C ASN A 8 13.49 25.86 7.26
N ASP A 9 12.79 24.86 7.82
CA ASP A 9 12.53 23.55 7.20
C ASP A 9 11.50 23.62 6.06
N SER A 10 11.73 24.50 5.08
CA SER A 10 10.82 24.74 3.95
C SER A 10 10.67 23.48 3.08
N SER A 11 11.70 22.64 3.01
CA SER A 11 11.67 21.35 2.31
C SER A 11 11.01 20.23 3.11
N GLY A 12 10.61 20.43 4.36
CA GLY A 12 10.04 19.38 5.20
C GLY A 12 10.98 18.21 5.53
N ALA A 13 12.29 18.37 5.30
CA ALA A 13 13.27 17.32 5.50
C ALA A 13 13.43 16.96 6.99
N LEU A 14 13.43 17.97 7.88
CA LEU A 14 13.47 17.73 9.34
C LEU A 14 12.17 17.09 9.81
N TYR A 15 11.03 17.58 9.32
CA TYR A 15 9.72 16.99 9.61
C TYR A 15 9.68 15.51 9.25
N SER A 16 10.11 15.16 8.02
CA SER A 16 10.15 13.76 7.55
C SER A 16 10.93 12.85 8.49
N LYS A 17 12.12 13.29 8.91
CA LYS A 17 13.00 12.48 9.76
C LYS A 17 12.36 12.20 11.12
N VAL A 18 11.68 13.17 11.72
CA VAL A 18 11.08 12.99 13.06
C VAL A 18 9.78 12.17 13.06
N ILE A 19 9.15 11.97 11.89
CA ILE A 19 7.92 11.17 11.77
C ILE A 19 8.12 9.82 11.08
N SER A 20 9.34 9.47 10.69
CA SER A 20 9.69 8.18 10.06
C SER A 20 10.34 7.24 11.08
N GLY A 21 10.32 5.92 10.86
CA GLY A 21 10.92 4.98 11.82
C GLY A 21 10.23 5.00 13.18
N LEU A 22 8.90 5.15 13.17
CA LEU A 22 8.08 5.08 14.37
C LEU A 22 7.82 3.62 14.74
N LYS A 23 8.03 3.28 16.01
CA LYS A 23 7.91 1.90 16.51
C LYS A 23 6.45 1.43 16.46
N GLY A 24 6.26 0.15 16.13
CA GLY A 24 4.96 -0.52 16.15
C GLY A 24 4.10 -0.27 14.92
N ASN A 25 4.70 0.03 13.76
CA ASN A 25 3.98 0.19 12.51
C ASN A 25 3.57 -1.15 11.93
N LYS A 26 2.26 -1.45 11.97
CA LYS A 26 1.73 -2.74 11.53
C LYS A 26 1.92 -3.02 10.05
N THR A 27 2.00 -1.99 9.21
CA THR A 27 2.32 -2.18 7.78
C THR A 27 3.76 -2.65 7.60
N ILE A 28 4.69 -2.06 8.35
CA ILE A 28 6.12 -2.41 8.30
C ILE A 28 6.36 -3.79 8.91
N GLU A 29 5.74 -4.10 10.06
CA GLU A 29 5.77 -5.44 10.65
C GLU A 29 5.28 -6.52 9.66
N THR A 30 4.19 -6.24 8.91
CA THR A 30 3.67 -7.14 7.87
C THR A 30 4.69 -7.35 6.75
N ASN A 31 5.32 -6.27 6.26
CA ASN A 31 6.32 -6.35 5.18
C ASN A 31 7.58 -7.08 5.62
N ILE A 32 8.00 -6.92 6.88
CA ILE A 32 9.10 -7.68 7.50
C ILE A 32 8.73 -9.17 7.59
N ALA A 33 7.51 -9.50 7.97
CA ALA A 33 7.04 -10.89 8.05
C ALA A 33 6.98 -11.56 6.66
N LEU A 34 6.53 -10.83 5.62
CA LEU A 34 6.60 -11.30 4.23
C LEU A 34 8.04 -11.51 3.77
N ASN A 35 8.97 -10.60 4.11
CA ASN A 35 10.38 -10.77 3.81
C ASN A 35 11.00 -11.94 4.56
N LYS A 36 10.55 -12.24 5.78
CA LYS A 36 10.94 -13.47 6.50
C LYS A 36 10.54 -14.71 5.70
N LEU A 37 9.32 -14.79 5.18
CA LEU A 37 8.90 -15.92 4.32
C LEU A 37 9.79 -16.05 3.07
N ALA A 38 10.10 -14.93 2.42
CA ALA A 38 10.99 -14.93 1.27
C ALA A 38 12.42 -15.38 1.65
N ASP A 39 12.94 -14.94 2.79
CA ASP A 39 14.26 -15.35 3.29
C ASP A 39 14.31 -16.84 3.64
N VAL A 40 13.29 -17.38 4.31
CA VAL A 40 13.19 -18.83 4.58
C VAL A 40 13.15 -19.61 3.26
N ALA A 41 12.37 -19.15 2.28
CA ALA A 41 12.33 -19.77 0.96
C ALA A 41 13.69 -19.72 0.25
N ARG A 42 14.46 -18.65 0.37
CA ARG A 42 15.80 -18.51 -0.26
C ARG A 42 16.85 -19.47 0.32
N VAL A 43 16.74 -19.82 1.60
CA VAL A 43 17.73 -20.67 2.30
C VAL A 43 17.68 -22.11 1.81
N ASP A 44 16.48 -22.65 1.55
CA ASP A 44 16.31 -24.02 1.07
C ASP A 44 16.17 -24.03 -0.47
N PRO A 45 17.13 -24.60 -1.23
CA PRO A 45 17.08 -24.64 -2.69
C PRO A 45 15.84 -25.34 -3.24
N TYR A 46 15.31 -26.35 -2.54
CA TYR A 46 14.11 -27.06 -2.95
C TYR A 46 12.89 -26.15 -2.85
N VAL A 47 12.71 -25.47 -1.71
CA VAL A 47 11.63 -24.52 -1.51
C VAL A 47 11.75 -23.36 -2.50
N ARG A 48 12.96 -22.81 -2.67
CA ARG A 48 13.23 -21.72 -3.60
C ARG A 48 12.82 -22.06 -5.04
N GLY A 49 13.23 -23.23 -5.54
CA GLY A 49 12.89 -23.68 -6.89
C GLY A 49 11.37 -23.76 -7.07
N ASN A 50 10.67 -24.40 -6.14
CA ASN A 50 9.20 -24.49 -6.20
C ASN A 50 8.51 -23.12 -6.14
N VAL A 51 8.99 -22.18 -5.32
CA VAL A 51 8.43 -20.81 -5.25
C VAL A 51 8.56 -20.07 -6.58
N LEU A 52 9.71 -20.21 -7.25
CA LEU A 52 10.00 -19.51 -8.50
C LEU A 52 9.36 -20.15 -9.72
N ASP A 53 9.34 -21.49 -9.78
CA ASP A 53 9.00 -22.23 -11.00
C ASP A 53 7.52 -22.60 -11.09
N LEU A 54 6.83 -22.77 -9.95
CA LEU A 54 5.42 -23.17 -9.91
C LEU A 54 4.50 -21.96 -9.91
N SER A 55 3.31 -22.09 -10.51
CA SER A 55 2.22 -21.12 -10.31
C SER A 55 1.78 -21.07 -8.84
N SER A 56 1.09 -20.01 -8.40
CA SER A 56 0.67 -19.91 -6.98
C SER A 56 -0.30 -21.03 -6.58
N ARG A 57 -1.10 -21.51 -7.53
CA ARG A 57 -1.97 -22.68 -7.33
C ARG A 57 -1.16 -23.95 -7.11
N GLU A 58 -0.17 -24.22 -7.96
CA GLU A 58 0.69 -25.41 -7.84
C GLU A 58 1.56 -25.33 -6.58
N MET A 59 2.15 -24.18 -6.29
CA MET A 59 2.98 -23.95 -5.10
C MET A 59 2.18 -24.19 -3.81
N THR A 60 0.95 -23.67 -3.72
CA THR A 60 0.12 -23.88 -2.52
C THR A 60 -0.32 -25.34 -2.36
N ALA A 61 -0.65 -26.05 -3.44
CA ALA A 61 -0.91 -27.49 -3.40
C ALA A 61 0.34 -28.28 -2.97
N LYS A 62 1.49 -28.00 -3.61
CA LYS A 62 2.78 -28.61 -3.31
C LYS A 62 3.19 -28.43 -1.85
N MET A 63 3.01 -27.22 -1.31
CA MET A 63 3.29 -26.91 0.08
C MET A 63 2.44 -27.74 1.05
N ASN A 64 1.18 -28.04 0.70
CA ASN A 64 0.28 -28.82 1.53
C ASN A 64 0.57 -30.33 1.47
N ASP A 65 0.88 -30.84 0.29
CA ASP A 65 0.95 -32.28 0.03
C ASP A 65 2.36 -32.86 0.19
N ASP A 66 3.42 -32.06 0.01
CA ASP A 66 4.80 -32.53 0.04
C ASP A 66 5.43 -32.42 1.44
N PRO A 67 5.81 -33.54 2.10
CA PRO A 67 6.45 -33.50 3.42
C PRO A 67 7.77 -32.72 3.45
N LYS A 68 8.47 -32.59 2.32
CA LYS A 68 9.71 -31.79 2.22
C LYS A 68 9.46 -30.29 2.39
N MET A 69 8.22 -29.85 2.17
CA MET A 69 7.81 -28.45 2.34
C MET A 69 7.31 -28.15 3.76
N SER A 70 7.30 -29.14 4.68
CA SER A 70 6.69 -29.02 6.01
C SER A 70 7.19 -27.82 6.82
N GLY A 71 8.50 -27.60 6.90
CA GLY A 71 9.06 -26.45 7.62
C GLY A 71 8.65 -25.09 7.02
N TYR A 72 8.61 -25.00 5.68
CA TYR A 72 8.12 -23.80 5.02
C TYR A 72 6.61 -23.60 5.19
N ARG A 73 5.83 -24.69 5.13
CA ARG A 73 4.38 -24.68 5.37
C ARG A 73 4.05 -24.17 6.77
N GLU A 74 4.81 -24.55 7.78
CA GLU A 74 4.60 -24.07 9.16
C GLU A 74 4.85 -22.57 9.29
N GLU A 75 5.93 -22.06 8.71
CA GLU A 75 6.22 -20.63 8.65
C GLU A 75 5.13 -19.85 7.89
N PHE A 76 4.68 -20.38 6.75
CA PHE A 76 3.60 -19.78 5.96
C PHE A 76 2.26 -19.78 6.71
N ALA A 77 1.92 -20.87 7.39
CA ALA A 77 0.70 -20.98 8.20
C ALA A 77 0.74 -20.02 9.40
N SER A 78 1.90 -19.87 10.04
CA SER A 78 2.12 -18.89 11.11
C SER A 78 1.91 -17.46 10.60
N PHE A 79 2.44 -17.13 9.43
CA PHE A 79 2.19 -15.84 8.79
C PHE A 79 0.70 -15.61 8.52
N LEU A 80 -0.01 -16.58 7.96
CA LEU A 80 -1.45 -16.45 7.70
C LEU A 80 -2.29 -16.32 8.98
N LYS A 81 -1.84 -16.92 10.09
CA LYS A 81 -2.50 -16.75 11.39
C LYS A 81 -2.47 -15.29 11.85
N ASP A 82 -1.32 -14.65 11.70
CA ASP A 82 -1.11 -13.27 12.17
C ASP A 82 -1.64 -12.24 11.16
N TYR A 83 -1.46 -12.48 9.86
CA TYR A 83 -1.69 -11.50 8.79
C TYR A 83 -2.75 -11.91 7.77
N GLY A 84 -3.41 -13.07 7.93
CA GLY A 84 -4.39 -13.58 6.97
C GLY A 84 -5.62 -12.69 6.77
N HIS A 85 -5.89 -11.77 7.71
CA HIS A 85 -6.97 -10.78 7.60
C HIS A 85 -6.70 -9.68 6.56
N ARG A 86 -5.46 -9.53 6.09
CA ARG A 86 -5.02 -8.50 5.14
C ARG A 86 -5.44 -8.84 3.71
N SER A 87 -5.49 -7.82 2.86
CA SER A 87 -5.69 -7.93 1.41
C SER A 87 -5.15 -6.68 0.71
N HIS A 88 -5.16 -6.66 -0.62
CA HIS A 88 -4.77 -5.50 -1.43
C HIS A 88 -5.85 -4.39 -1.42
N THR A 89 -7.09 -4.73 -1.06
CA THR A 89 -8.25 -3.83 -1.03
C THR A 89 -9.07 -3.99 0.24
N ARG A 90 -9.94 -3.03 0.57
CA ARG A 90 -10.89 -3.12 1.68
C ARG A 90 -12.28 -3.60 1.27
N GLU A 91 -12.51 -3.75 -0.02
CA GLU A 91 -13.77 -4.28 -0.52
C GLU A 91 -14.03 -5.69 0.01
N LEU A 92 -15.26 -5.94 0.47
CA LEU A 92 -15.65 -7.25 1.01
C LEU A 92 -15.71 -8.32 -0.07
N TYR A 93 -15.89 -7.94 -1.33
CA TYR A 93 -15.94 -8.84 -2.49
C TYR A 93 -14.64 -9.64 -2.70
N PHE A 94 -13.49 -9.03 -2.45
CA PHE A 94 -12.20 -9.69 -2.70
C PHE A 94 -11.74 -10.54 -1.51
N PRO A 95 -11.05 -11.67 -1.79
CA PRO A 95 -10.53 -12.53 -0.74
C PRO A 95 -9.47 -11.83 0.13
N ARG A 96 -9.41 -12.24 1.40
CA ARG A 96 -8.28 -11.96 2.28
C ARG A 96 -7.20 -13.02 2.10
N TRP A 97 -5.98 -12.74 2.54
CA TRP A 97 -4.86 -13.69 2.44
C TRP A 97 -5.14 -15.04 3.11
N GLY A 98 -5.94 -15.05 4.18
CA GLY A 98 -6.40 -16.27 4.85
C GLY A 98 -7.50 -17.01 4.09
N ASP A 99 -8.29 -16.32 3.25
CA ASP A 99 -9.26 -16.96 2.36
C ASP A 99 -8.54 -17.58 1.15
N ASP A 100 -7.54 -16.87 0.62
CA ASP A 100 -6.78 -17.28 -0.56
C ASP A 100 -5.26 -17.10 -0.35
N PRO A 101 -4.57 -18.15 0.15
CA PRO A 101 -3.13 -18.17 0.33
C PRO A 101 -2.31 -17.93 -0.94
N ARG A 102 -2.89 -18.10 -2.13
CA ARG A 102 -2.19 -17.91 -3.42
C ARG A 102 -1.71 -16.48 -3.57
N LEU A 103 -2.48 -15.51 -3.07
CA LEU A 103 -2.11 -14.09 -3.07
C LEU A 103 -0.79 -13.84 -2.34
N VAL A 104 -0.55 -14.54 -1.23
CA VAL A 104 0.71 -14.43 -0.49
C VAL A 104 1.82 -15.17 -1.22
N ALA A 105 1.54 -16.32 -1.85
CA ALA A 105 2.53 -17.04 -2.64
C ALA A 105 3.06 -16.20 -3.81
N ASP A 106 2.20 -15.43 -4.49
CA ASP A 106 2.62 -14.54 -5.58
C ASP A 106 3.47 -13.36 -5.05
N ILE A 107 3.10 -12.77 -3.92
CA ILE A 107 3.93 -11.76 -3.23
C ILE A 107 5.30 -12.33 -2.88
N VAL A 108 5.35 -13.53 -2.29
CA VAL A 108 6.62 -14.16 -1.91
C VAL A 108 7.45 -14.51 -3.13
N ARG A 109 6.85 -14.99 -4.24
CA ARG A 109 7.58 -15.22 -5.50
C ARG A 109 8.26 -13.95 -5.98
N SER A 110 7.54 -12.83 -6.02
CA SER A 110 8.11 -11.53 -6.37
C SER A 110 9.30 -11.18 -5.46
N LEU A 111 9.12 -11.29 -4.15
CA LEU A 111 10.20 -11.01 -3.20
C LEU A 111 11.40 -11.92 -3.43
N VAL A 112 11.22 -13.24 -3.53
CA VAL A 112 12.32 -14.21 -3.76
C VAL A 112 13.07 -13.95 -5.07
N SER A 113 12.37 -13.52 -6.12
CA SER A 113 12.97 -13.18 -7.42
C SER A 113 13.82 -11.90 -7.39
N SER A 114 13.55 -11.03 -6.42
CA SER A 114 14.25 -9.74 -6.26
C SER A 114 15.49 -9.84 -5.38
N SER A 115 16.36 -8.83 -5.49
CA SER A 115 17.53 -8.65 -4.61
C SER A 115 17.09 -8.62 -3.15
N ARG A 116 17.84 -9.32 -2.29
CA ARG A 116 17.54 -9.37 -0.86
C ARG A 116 17.69 -7.98 -0.24
N VAL A 117 16.64 -7.53 0.45
CA VAL A 117 16.66 -6.31 1.27
C VAL A 117 16.45 -6.71 2.74
N ASP A 118 17.38 -6.32 3.61
CA ASP A 118 17.21 -6.49 5.05
C ASP A 118 16.32 -5.38 5.61
N LEU A 119 15.01 -5.62 5.61
CA LEU A 119 14.02 -4.66 6.13
C LEU A 119 14.18 -4.40 7.63
N LYS A 120 14.70 -5.37 8.40
CA LYS A 120 14.92 -5.17 9.84
C LYS A 120 16.06 -4.19 10.08
N GLU A 121 17.14 -4.32 9.30
CA GLU A 121 18.24 -3.36 9.38
C GLU A 121 17.83 -1.98 8.89
N LEU A 122 17.03 -1.89 7.83
CA LEU A 122 16.49 -0.62 7.34
C LEU A 122 15.63 0.07 8.42
N GLU A 123 14.76 -0.68 9.10
CA GLU A 123 13.96 -0.17 10.22
C GLU A 123 14.84 0.31 11.39
N ARG A 124 15.86 -0.48 11.78
CA ARG A 124 16.82 -0.09 12.83
C ARG A 124 17.54 1.21 12.50
N ARG A 125 17.99 1.36 11.25
CA ARG A 125 18.64 2.58 10.77
C ARG A 125 17.70 3.77 10.85
N ARG A 126 16.43 3.62 10.43
CA ARG A 126 15.43 4.69 10.50
C ARG A 126 15.11 5.14 11.92
N ILE A 127 15.00 4.20 12.85
CA ILE A 127 14.80 4.53 14.27
C ILE A 127 15.98 5.38 14.77
N LYS A 128 17.22 5.01 14.43
CA LYS A 128 18.41 5.75 14.83
C LYS A 128 18.47 7.16 14.22
N GLU A 129 18.22 7.27 12.91
CA GLU A 129 18.17 8.56 12.20
C GLU A 129 17.11 9.51 12.79
N ARG A 130 15.93 8.98 13.17
CA ARG A 130 14.90 9.75 13.87
C ARG A 130 15.41 10.25 15.21
N GLU A 131 15.96 9.37 16.05
CA GLU A 131 16.44 9.71 17.39
C GLU A 131 17.58 10.75 17.36
N GLU A 132 18.44 10.70 16.36
CA GLU A 132 19.47 11.72 16.11
C GLU A 132 18.85 13.04 15.66
N ALA A 133 17.94 13.02 14.67
CA ALA A 133 17.26 14.22 14.18
C ALA A 133 16.48 14.94 15.30
N GLU A 134 15.83 14.18 16.20
CA GLU A 134 15.14 14.75 17.36
C GLU A 134 16.09 15.50 18.30
N LYS A 135 17.28 14.94 18.56
CA LYS A 135 18.30 15.58 19.40
C LYS A 135 18.79 16.87 18.75
N ASP A 136 19.09 16.82 17.46
CA ASP A 136 19.60 17.97 16.70
C ASP A 136 18.58 19.09 16.62
N ILE A 137 17.31 18.77 16.33
CA ILE A 137 16.21 19.73 16.29
C ILE A 137 16.02 20.39 17.66
N LEU A 138 16.02 19.62 18.75
CA LEU A 138 15.91 20.18 20.09
C LEU A 138 17.12 21.05 20.45
N ALA A 139 18.32 20.67 20.02
CA ALA A 139 19.54 21.48 20.23
C ALA A 139 19.49 22.80 19.44
N MET A 140 19.00 22.78 18.20
CA MET A 140 18.80 23.99 17.39
C MET A 140 17.73 24.91 18.00
N ILE A 141 16.58 24.37 18.41
CA ILE A 141 15.50 25.16 19.03
C ILE A 141 15.97 25.83 20.34
N ARG A 142 16.82 25.17 21.14
CA ARG A 142 17.38 25.75 22.37
C ARG A 142 18.23 27.01 22.13
N LYS A 143 18.79 27.18 20.93
CA LYS A 143 19.59 28.37 20.55
C LYS A 143 18.73 29.58 20.16
N LEU A 144 17.42 29.40 20.00
CA LEU A 144 16.50 30.48 19.65
C LEU A 144 16.12 31.32 20.89
N ASP A 145 15.50 32.48 20.66
CA ASP A 145 14.90 33.26 21.75
C ASP A 145 13.86 32.42 22.52
N LYS A 146 13.94 32.45 23.86
CA LYS A 146 13.19 31.57 24.78
C LYS A 146 13.30 30.07 24.42
N GLY A 147 14.46 29.66 23.89
CA GLY A 147 14.68 28.35 23.29
C GLY A 147 14.43 27.16 24.20
N TYR A 148 14.76 27.23 25.50
CA TYR A 148 14.48 26.16 26.45
C TYR A 148 12.97 25.90 26.63
N PHE A 149 12.17 26.97 26.68
CA PHE A 149 10.70 26.87 26.76
C PHE A 149 10.12 26.32 25.44
N LYS A 150 10.58 26.85 24.30
CA LYS A 150 10.19 26.36 22.97
C LYS A 150 10.52 24.87 22.78
N ALA A 151 11.70 24.43 23.19
CA ALA A 151 12.11 23.03 23.13
C ALA A 151 11.27 22.13 24.06
N GLY A 152 10.82 22.66 25.20
CA GLY A 152 9.87 21.98 26.09
C GLY A 152 8.54 21.69 25.39
N ILE A 153 7.90 22.73 24.82
CA ILE A 153 6.62 22.59 24.11
C ILE A 153 6.79 21.75 22.85
N PHE A 154 7.85 21.98 22.06
CA PHE A 154 8.11 21.24 20.83
C PHE A 154 8.18 19.74 21.08
N ARG A 155 8.88 19.31 22.14
CA ARG A 155 8.98 17.90 22.52
C ARG A 155 7.61 17.29 22.86
N ILE A 156 6.73 18.04 23.53
CA ILE A 156 5.37 17.58 23.84
C ILE A 156 4.56 17.40 22.55
N VAL A 157 4.58 18.41 21.67
CA VAL A 157 3.84 18.36 20.40
C VAL A 157 4.38 17.28 19.48
N MET A 158 5.71 17.12 19.40
CA MET A 158 6.37 16.06 18.63
C MET A 158 5.97 14.68 19.15
N HIS A 159 5.96 14.47 20.47
CA HIS A 159 5.51 13.22 21.07
C HIS A 159 4.06 12.91 20.67
N PHE A 160 3.15 13.87 20.82
CA PHE A 160 1.75 13.67 20.39
C PHE A 160 1.64 13.39 18.89
N ALA A 161 2.37 14.13 18.05
CA ALA A 161 2.38 13.91 16.61
C ALA A 161 2.79 12.46 16.29
N GLN A 162 3.90 11.98 16.85
CA GLN A 162 4.39 10.63 16.64
C GLN A 162 3.39 9.57 17.14
N THR A 163 2.82 9.76 18.32
CA THR A 163 1.82 8.84 18.89
C THR A 163 0.56 8.75 18.04
N TYR A 164 -0.03 9.90 17.68
CA TYR A 164 -1.27 9.91 16.91
C TYR A 164 -1.09 9.55 15.43
N LEU A 165 0.09 9.82 14.85
CA LEU A 165 0.46 9.29 13.54
C LEU A 165 0.44 7.76 13.55
N MET A 166 0.99 7.14 14.59
CA MET A 166 0.95 5.68 14.73
C MET A 166 -0.46 5.12 14.89
N PHE A 167 -1.30 5.75 15.71
CA PHE A 167 -2.71 5.33 15.82
C PHE A 167 -3.42 5.43 14.46
N ARG A 168 -3.21 6.53 13.74
CA ARG A 168 -3.80 6.76 12.41
C ARG A 168 -3.34 5.72 11.39
N GLU A 169 -2.05 5.36 11.39
CA GLU A 169 -1.52 4.34 10.47
C GLU A 169 -2.04 2.93 10.82
N ASN A 170 -2.04 2.58 12.10
CA ASN A 170 -2.45 1.25 12.56
C ASN A 170 -3.97 1.03 12.56
N GLN A 171 -4.78 2.09 12.55
CA GLN A 171 -6.24 1.98 12.43
C GLN A 171 -6.65 1.08 11.26
N ARG A 172 -5.95 1.20 10.13
CA ARG A 172 -6.20 0.42 8.90
C ARG A 172 -6.01 -1.08 9.14
N TYR A 173 -4.96 -1.46 9.85
CA TYR A 173 -4.67 -2.85 10.17
C TYR A 173 -5.77 -3.49 11.03
N PHE A 174 -6.26 -2.77 12.04
CA PHE A 174 -7.33 -3.27 12.90
C PHE A 174 -8.70 -3.27 12.21
N LEU A 175 -8.97 -2.32 11.33
CA LEU A 175 -10.18 -2.33 10.51
C LEU A 175 -10.27 -3.58 9.63
N ASP A 176 -9.15 -4.00 9.04
CA ASP A 176 -9.11 -5.18 8.17
C ASP A 176 -9.50 -6.48 8.92
N HIS A 177 -9.31 -6.55 10.24
CA HIS A 177 -9.80 -7.67 11.06
C HIS A 177 -11.34 -7.72 11.09
N ILE A 178 -12.00 -6.56 11.19
CA ILE A 178 -13.46 -6.46 11.19
C ILE A 178 -13.97 -6.93 9.82
N LEU A 179 -13.39 -6.39 8.74
CA LEU A 179 -13.75 -6.74 7.37
C LEU A 179 -13.54 -8.23 7.07
N TYR A 180 -12.48 -8.85 7.59
CA TYR A 180 -12.26 -10.28 7.42
C TYR A 180 -13.34 -11.14 8.11
N ARG A 181 -13.74 -10.75 9.33
CA ARG A 181 -14.81 -11.43 10.07
C ARG A 181 -16.17 -11.26 9.38
N GLU A 182 -16.47 -10.05 8.91
CA GLU A 182 -17.69 -9.77 8.14
C GLU A 182 -17.74 -10.59 6.85
N ARG A 183 -16.64 -10.61 6.09
CA ARG A 183 -16.54 -11.42 4.87
C ARG A 183 -16.84 -12.88 5.17
N ARG A 184 -16.24 -13.46 6.21
CA ARG A 184 -16.52 -14.85 6.62
C ARG A 184 -17.99 -15.11 6.96
N ILE A 185 -18.67 -14.16 7.57
CA ILE A 185 -20.12 -14.27 7.85
C ILE A 185 -20.89 -14.32 6.53
N TYR A 186 -20.59 -13.44 5.57
CA TYR A 186 -21.24 -13.43 4.26
C TYR A 186 -20.91 -14.69 3.44
N MET A 187 -19.69 -15.20 3.51
CA MET A 187 -19.33 -16.47 2.86
C MET A 187 -20.11 -17.66 3.45
N GLU A 188 -20.45 -17.64 4.74
CA GLU A 188 -21.32 -18.66 5.32
C GLU A 188 -22.77 -18.53 4.83
N PHE A 189 -23.29 -17.30 4.66
CA PHE A 189 -24.59 -17.11 3.97
C PHE A 189 -24.53 -17.65 2.54
N SER A 190 -23.46 -17.33 1.81
CA SER A 190 -23.24 -17.82 0.45
C SER A 190 -23.31 -19.34 0.37
N ARG A 191 -22.54 -20.05 1.22
CA ARG A 191 -22.55 -21.52 1.29
C ARG A 191 -23.96 -22.08 1.51
N ARG A 192 -24.75 -21.48 2.41
CA ARG A 192 -26.13 -21.90 2.69
C ARG A 192 -27.07 -21.60 1.53
N PHE A 193 -26.91 -20.46 0.85
CA PHE A 193 -27.74 -20.07 -0.29
C PHE A 193 -27.44 -20.96 -1.50
N MET A 194 -26.17 -21.30 -1.73
CA MET A 194 -25.76 -22.29 -2.73
C MET A 194 -26.40 -23.67 -2.45
N SER A 195 -26.40 -24.15 -1.20
CA SER A 195 -27.03 -25.44 -0.87
C SER A 195 -28.54 -25.48 -1.13
N LYS A 196 -29.20 -24.31 -1.22
CA LYS A 196 -30.61 -24.16 -1.57
C LYS A 196 -30.84 -23.91 -3.07
N GLY A 197 -29.76 -23.82 -3.86
CA GLY A 197 -29.82 -23.46 -5.28
C GLY A 197 -30.25 -22.01 -5.53
N TRP A 198 -30.11 -21.11 -4.55
CA TRP A 198 -30.51 -19.71 -4.70
C TRP A 198 -29.47 -18.86 -5.44
N ILE A 199 -28.20 -19.23 -5.29
CA ILE A 199 -27.06 -18.61 -5.99
C ILE A 199 -26.15 -19.72 -6.53
N VAL A 200 -25.34 -19.41 -7.54
CA VAL A 200 -24.53 -20.40 -8.27
C VAL A 200 -23.07 -20.34 -7.85
N GLU A 201 -22.52 -19.14 -7.68
CA GLU A 201 -21.12 -18.92 -7.31
C GLU A 201 -21.03 -18.37 -5.88
N GLY A 202 -19.91 -18.68 -5.21
CA GLY A 202 -19.66 -18.21 -3.84
C GLY A 202 -19.70 -16.68 -3.72
N ASP A 203 -19.19 -15.98 -4.72
CA ASP A 203 -19.10 -14.53 -4.71
C ASP A 203 -20.40 -13.82 -5.12
N ASP A 204 -21.43 -14.55 -5.58
CA ASP A 204 -22.75 -13.98 -5.92
C ASP A 204 -23.37 -13.25 -4.71
N ILE A 205 -23.04 -13.67 -3.49
CA ILE A 205 -23.50 -13.04 -2.25
C ILE A 205 -23.15 -11.54 -2.17
N PHE A 206 -22.03 -11.12 -2.75
CA PHE A 206 -21.56 -9.73 -2.68
C PHE A 206 -22.27 -8.81 -3.69
N PHE A 207 -23.14 -9.37 -4.53
CA PHE A 207 -24.03 -8.62 -5.42
C PHE A 207 -25.44 -8.43 -4.83
N LEU A 208 -25.63 -8.85 -3.58
CA LEU A 208 -26.82 -8.57 -2.79
C LEU A 208 -26.47 -7.54 -1.71
N SER A 209 -27.42 -6.66 -1.40
CA SER A 209 -27.30 -5.76 -0.25
C SER A 209 -27.40 -6.55 1.05
N LYS A 210 -26.89 -5.99 2.16
CA LYS A 210 -27.02 -6.60 3.49
C LYS A 210 -28.49 -6.88 3.85
N GLU A 211 -29.38 -5.96 3.52
CA GLU A 211 -30.82 -6.05 3.77
C GLU A 211 -31.45 -7.20 2.97
N GLU A 212 -31.07 -7.33 1.69
CA GLU A 212 -31.52 -8.43 0.83
C GLU A 212 -31.04 -9.79 1.34
N ILE A 213 -29.76 -9.90 1.74
CA ILE A 213 -29.21 -11.13 2.33
C ILE A 213 -30.00 -11.53 3.59
N PHE A 214 -30.29 -10.57 4.46
CA PHE A 214 -31.02 -10.85 5.70
C PHE A 214 -32.50 -11.15 5.47
N ALA A 215 -33.14 -10.52 4.48
CA ALA A 215 -34.50 -10.86 4.06
C ALA A 215 -34.56 -12.29 3.50
N LEU A 216 -33.64 -12.66 2.62
CA LEU A 216 -33.50 -14.02 2.06
C LEU A 216 -33.29 -15.06 3.15
N ALA A 217 -32.44 -14.75 4.14
CA ALA A 217 -32.21 -15.63 5.28
C ALA A 217 -33.47 -15.89 6.11
N LYS A 218 -34.40 -14.92 6.17
CA LYS A 218 -35.71 -15.04 6.83
C LYS A 218 -36.79 -15.66 5.93
N GLY A 219 -36.48 -15.99 4.68
CA GLY A 219 -37.41 -16.59 3.72
C GLY A 219 -38.17 -15.59 2.83
N ASN A 220 -37.81 -14.31 2.87
CA ASN A 220 -38.42 -13.23 2.08
C ASN A 220 -37.46 -12.72 0.99
N GLY A 221 -37.90 -11.84 0.09
CA GLY A 221 -36.99 -11.09 -0.80
C GLY A 221 -36.35 -11.91 -1.92
N LYS A 222 -36.99 -12.99 -2.40
CA LYS A 222 -36.45 -13.85 -3.46
C LYS A 222 -36.25 -13.11 -4.80
N GLU A 223 -36.99 -12.04 -5.02
CA GLU A 223 -36.85 -11.16 -6.17
C GLU A 223 -35.44 -10.56 -6.32
N ALA A 224 -34.70 -10.38 -5.21
CA ALA A 224 -33.33 -9.88 -5.24
C ALA A 224 -32.36 -10.81 -5.98
N LEU A 225 -32.65 -12.13 -6.01
CA LEU A 225 -31.81 -13.11 -6.71
C LEU A 225 -31.73 -12.83 -8.21
N ALA A 226 -32.80 -12.31 -8.80
CA ALA A 226 -32.83 -11.95 -10.22
C ALA A 226 -31.93 -10.75 -10.57
N MET A 227 -31.53 -9.95 -9.57
CA MET A 227 -30.68 -8.76 -9.77
C MET A 227 -29.18 -9.08 -9.80
N ILE A 228 -28.77 -10.26 -9.35
CA ILE A 228 -27.36 -10.65 -9.21
C ILE A 228 -26.64 -10.53 -10.55
N THR A 229 -27.19 -11.11 -11.61
CA THR A 229 -26.56 -11.11 -12.94
C THR A 229 -26.33 -9.69 -13.47
N GLU A 230 -27.33 -8.81 -13.35
CA GLU A 230 -27.20 -7.44 -13.83
C GLU A 230 -26.18 -6.64 -13.00
N ARG A 231 -26.18 -6.80 -11.68
CA ARG A 231 -25.18 -6.15 -10.81
C ARG A 231 -23.76 -6.65 -11.09
N LYS A 232 -23.57 -7.94 -11.39
CA LYS A 232 -22.29 -8.50 -11.86
C LYS A 232 -21.85 -7.85 -13.16
N ASN A 233 -22.75 -7.70 -14.12
CA ASN A 233 -22.45 -7.05 -15.41
C ASN A 233 -22.01 -5.60 -15.22
N VAL A 234 -22.73 -4.83 -14.38
CA VAL A 234 -22.37 -3.45 -14.04
C VAL A 234 -20.99 -3.40 -13.38
N PHE A 235 -20.73 -4.26 -12.39
CA PHE A 235 -19.43 -4.32 -11.73
C PHE A 235 -18.29 -4.63 -12.71
N HIS A 236 -18.45 -5.67 -13.54
CA HIS A 236 -17.40 -6.04 -14.50
C HIS A 236 -17.17 -4.99 -15.58
N ARG A 237 -18.18 -4.19 -15.94
CA ARG A 237 -18.03 -3.04 -16.83
C ARG A 237 -17.15 -1.95 -16.22
N TRP A 238 -17.29 -1.70 -14.92
CA TRP A 238 -16.66 -0.53 -14.26
C TRP A 238 -15.47 -0.86 -13.36
N LYS A 239 -15.17 -2.12 -13.06
CA LYS A 239 -14.11 -2.51 -12.10
C LYS A 239 -12.70 -2.00 -12.44
N GLY A 240 -12.45 -1.65 -13.71
CA GLY A 240 -11.17 -1.10 -14.18
C GLY A 240 -11.12 0.43 -14.25
N GLU A 241 -12.23 1.11 -13.98
CA GLU A 241 -12.32 2.57 -14.06
C GLU A 241 -12.14 3.19 -12.67
N LEU A 242 -11.24 4.16 -12.57
CA LEU A 242 -11.05 4.91 -11.33
C LEU A 242 -12.18 5.92 -11.15
N PRO A 243 -12.80 5.98 -9.95
CA PRO A 243 -13.84 6.96 -9.71
C PRO A 243 -13.27 8.39 -9.84
N PRO A 244 -14.11 9.37 -10.19
CA PRO A 244 -13.71 10.77 -10.18
C PRO A 244 -13.23 11.19 -8.79
N LYS A 245 -12.19 12.04 -8.74
CA LYS A 245 -11.64 12.55 -7.48
C LYS A 245 -12.69 13.39 -6.73
N PHE A 246 -13.40 14.24 -7.47
CA PHE A 246 -14.53 15.00 -6.97
C PHE A 246 -15.70 14.97 -7.96
N LEU A 247 -16.91 15.08 -7.41
CA LEU A 247 -18.14 15.29 -8.17
C LEU A 247 -18.76 16.63 -7.75
N LYS A 248 -19.02 17.50 -8.72
CA LYS A 248 -19.85 18.70 -8.54
C LYS A 248 -21.21 18.45 -9.19
N GLY A 249 -22.16 17.95 -8.40
CA GLY A 249 -23.38 17.36 -8.93
C GLY A 249 -23.06 16.05 -9.64
N SER A 250 -23.38 15.95 -10.93
CA SER A 250 -23.06 14.79 -11.79
C SER A 250 -21.79 14.98 -12.64
N VAL A 251 -21.10 16.11 -12.50
CA VAL A 251 -19.92 16.44 -13.30
C VAL A 251 -18.66 16.13 -12.52
N GLU A 252 -17.75 15.39 -13.15
CA GLU A 252 -16.41 15.16 -12.63
C GLU A 252 -15.63 16.48 -12.55
N PHE A 253 -14.99 16.71 -11.40
CA PHE A 253 -14.09 17.83 -11.19
C PHE A 253 -12.73 17.30 -10.78
N ASP A 254 -11.70 17.70 -11.52
CA ASP A 254 -10.31 17.33 -11.25
C ASP A 254 -9.48 18.60 -11.05
N ASP A 255 -9.00 18.79 -9.82
CA ASP A 255 -8.11 19.89 -9.44
C ASP A 255 -6.62 19.53 -9.67
N THR A 256 -6.32 18.34 -10.19
CA THR A 256 -4.94 17.83 -10.23
C THR A 256 -4.10 18.40 -11.37
N VAL A 257 -4.69 18.82 -12.49
CA VAL A 257 -3.95 19.27 -13.68
C VAL A 257 -4.05 20.80 -13.82
N MET A 258 -2.93 21.50 -13.69
CA MET A 258 -2.83 22.92 -14.04
C MET A 258 -1.76 23.12 -15.11
N VAL A 259 -2.17 23.49 -16.33
CA VAL A 259 -1.24 23.88 -17.39
C VAL A 259 -0.78 25.31 -17.12
N THR A 260 0.50 25.49 -16.79
CA THR A 260 1.11 26.82 -16.59
C THR A 260 2.19 27.06 -17.63
N GLY A 261 1.86 27.78 -18.72
CA GLY A 261 2.83 28.09 -19.78
C GLY A 261 3.34 26.84 -20.51
N SER A 262 4.66 26.75 -20.72
CA SER A 262 5.35 25.64 -21.41
C SER A 262 5.74 24.47 -20.50
N ALA A 263 5.23 24.43 -19.26
CA ALA A 263 5.47 23.32 -18.34
C ALA A 263 4.14 22.73 -17.89
N VAL A 264 3.96 21.43 -18.12
CA VAL A 264 2.82 20.70 -17.56
C VAL A 264 3.12 20.44 -16.09
N ARG A 265 2.36 21.10 -15.21
CA ARG A 265 2.37 20.88 -13.77
C ARG A 265 1.21 19.97 -13.41
N LEU A 266 1.54 18.77 -12.95
CA LEU A 266 0.58 17.85 -12.37
C LEU A 266 0.68 17.93 -10.85
N THR A 267 -0.44 17.76 -10.19
CA THR A 267 -0.53 17.81 -8.73
C THR A 267 -1.20 16.56 -8.20
N GLY A 268 -0.82 16.14 -7.01
CA GLY A 268 -1.39 15.00 -6.33
C GLY A 268 -1.33 15.19 -4.83
N THR A 269 -1.48 14.11 -4.08
CA THR A 269 -1.30 14.10 -2.64
C THR A 269 0.19 13.99 -2.30
N SER A 270 0.72 14.94 -1.53
CA SER A 270 2.04 14.86 -0.91
C SER A 270 2.10 13.66 0.04
N ALA A 271 2.71 12.56 -0.41
CA ALA A 271 2.66 11.27 0.28
C ALA A 271 3.96 10.95 1.02
N SER A 272 5.10 11.26 0.43
CA SER A 272 6.41 11.17 1.06
C SER A 272 7.25 12.37 0.65
N PRO A 273 7.82 13.13 1.60
CA PRO A 273 8.57 14.35 1.32
C PRO A 273 9.90 14.08 0.61
N GLY A 274 10.46 15.12 -0.01
CA GLY A 274 11.69 15.09 -0.81
C GLY A 274 11.47 15.57 -2.25
N VAL A 275 12.57 15.75 -2.98
CA VAL A 275 12.55 16.09 -4.42
C VAL A 275 13.47 15.12 -5.16
N ALA A 276 12.99 14.56 -6.27
CA ALA A 276 13.77 13.71 -7.15
C ALA A 276 13.60 14.14 -8.60
N SER A 277 14.62 13.93 -9.43
CA SER A 277 14.54 14.12 -10.88
C SER A 277 15.18 12.93 -11.56
N GLY A 278 14.53 12.43 -12.61
CA GLY A 278 15.00 11.25 -13.31
C GLY A 278 14.05 10.81 -14.40
N PRO A 279 14.44 9.77 -15.16
CA PRO A 279 13.56 9.16 -16.15
C PRO A 279 12.42 8.39 -15.46
N VAL A 280 11.24 8.50 -16.05
CA VAL A 280 10.05 7.77 -15.64
C VAL A 280 10.12 6.32 -16.07
N ARG A 281 9.58 5.42 -15.23
CA ARG A 281 9.28 4.04 -15.56
C ARG A 281 7.82 3.75 -15.22
N VAL A 282 6.99 3.63 -16.26
CA VAL A 282 5.58 3.24 -16.09
C VAL A 282 5.51 1.71 -16.05
N VAL A 283 4.91 1.19 -14.98
CA VAL A 283 4.75 -0.25 -14.73
C VAL A 283 3.31 -0.51 -14.29
N GLU A 284 2.61 -1.38 -15.00
CA GLU A 284 1.21 -1.71 -14.75
C GLU A 284 1.06 -2.90 -13.79
N SER A 285 2.06 -3.76 -13.70
CA SER A 285 2.01 -4.97 -12.87
C SER A 285 3.34 -5.34 -12.24
N ILE A 286 3.28 -6.20 -11.21
CA ILE A 286 4.45 -6.61 -10.43
C ILE A 286 5.49 -7.38 -11.26
N GLU A 287 5.06 -8.05 -12.33
CA GLU A 287 5.91 -8.82 -13.24
C GLU A 287 6.90 -7.93 -14.01
N GLN A 288 6.52 -6.68 -14.29
CA GLN A 288 7.34 -5.69 -14.99
C GLN A 288 8.36 -5.01 -14.07
N LEU A 289 8.37 -5.30 -12.76
CA LEU A 289 9.32 -4.69 -11.81
C LEU A 289 10.79 -5.01 -12.12
N SER A 290 11.05 -6.07 -12.87
CA SER A 290 12.40 -6.41 -13.33
C SER A 290 12.98 -5.38 -14.31
N GLU A 291 12.13 -4.60 -14.98
CA GLU A 291 12.51 -3.56 -15.94
C GLU A 291 12.93 -2.24 -15.28
N VAL A 292 12.60 -2.08 -13.99
CA VAL A 292 12.87 -0.85 -13.24
C VAL A 292 14.37 -0.73 -12.95
N LYS A 293 14.95 0.39 -13.39
CA LYS A 293 16.37 0.70 -13.21
C LYS A 293 16.60 1.60 -12.00
N GLU A 294 17.84 1.58 -11.51
CA GLU A 294 18.28 2.40 -10.38
C GLU A 294 18.05 3.89 -10.66
N GLY A 295 17.46 4.59 -9.71
CA GLY A 295 17.17 6.03 -9.76
C GLY A 295 15.97 6.44 -10.62
N GLU A 296 15.27 5.51 -11.29
CA GLU A 296 14.05 5.83 -12.06
C GLU A 296 12.91 6.28 -11.13
N ILE A 297 12.01 7.12 -11.65
CA ILE A 297 10.76 7.48 -10.97
C ILE A 297 9.69 6.47 -11.41
N LEU A 298 9.24 5.63 -10.48
CA LEU A 298 8.26 4.60 -10.74
C LEU A 298 6.86 5.18 -10.80
N ILE A 299 6.11 4.84 -11.84
CA ILE A 299 4.71 5.22 -12.02
C ILE A 299 3.85 3.97 -12.16
N THR A 300 2.81 3.85 -11.34
CA THR A 300 1.89 2.72 -11.37
C THR A 300 0.49 3.12 -10.87
N SER A 301 -0.51 2.26 -11.01
CA SER A 301 -1.86 2.58 -10.51
C SER A 301 -1.93 2.53 -8.98
N ASN A 302 -1.37 1.47 -8.39
CA ASN A 302 -1.26 1.26 -6.94
C ASN A 302 -0.10 0.30 -6.63
N THR A 303 0.34 0.27 -5.38
CA THR A 303 1.35 -0.68 -4.90
C THR A 303 0.80 -1.55 -3.79
N ASP A 304 1.33 -2.77 -3.68
CA ASP A 304 1.09 -3.70 -2.57
C ASP A 304 2.44 -4.21 -2.00
N PRO A 305 2.44 -5.04 -0.94
CA PRO A 305 3.68 -5.53 -0.34
C PRO A 305 4.66 -6.24 -1.28
N GLY A 306 4.19 -6.87 -2.36
CA GLY A 306 5.06 -7.50 -3.36
C GLY A 306 5.94 -6.52 -4.13
N TRP A 307 5.58 -5.23 -4.13
CA TRP A 307 6.35 -4.16 -4.75
C TRP A 307 7.52 -3.70 -3.88
N THR A 308 7.54 -4.06 -2.58
CA THR A 308 8.48 -3.50 -1.59
C THR A 308 9.95 -3.60 -2.03
N ALA A 309 10.32 -4.65 -2.77
CA ALA A 309 11.69 -4.82 -3.25
C ALA A 309 12.15 -3.70 -4.19
N VAL A 310 11.26 -3.16 -5.03
CA VAL A 310 11.61 -2.10 -5.99
C VAL A 310 11.88 -0.76 -5.32
N PHE A 311 11.35 -0.54 -4.11
CA PHE A 311 11.52 0.72 -3.37
C PHE A 311 12.98 1.00 -3.01
N SER A 312 13.83 -0.03 -2.98
CA SER A 312 15.27 0.12 -2.78
C SER A 312 16.01 0.70 -3.99
N LYS A 313 15.42 0.65 -5.19
CA LYS A 313 16.04 1.06 -6.46
C LYS A 313 15.56 2.40 -6.97
N ILE A 314 14.31 2.77 -6.67
CA ILE A 314 13.66 3.91 -7.31
C ILE A 314 14.06 5.23 -6.68
N GLY A 315 14.15 6.28 -7.50
CA GLY A 315 14.39 7.65 -7.06
C GLY A 315 13.12 8.35 -6.56
N GLY A 316 11.94 7.85 -6.90
CA GLY A 316 10.66 8.39 -6.45
C GLY A 316 9.47 7.53 -6.91
N LEU A 317 8.29 7.81 -6.35
CA LEU A 317 7.04 7.08 -6.63
C LEU A 317 5.90 8.02 -7.02
N ILE A 318 5.22 7.72 -8.12
CA ILE A 318 3.94 8.32 -8.49
C ILE A 318 2.89 7.21 -8.59
N THR A 319 1.75 7.38 -7.91
CA THR A 319 0.62 6.44 -8.05
C THR A 319 -0.68 7.13 -8.46
N GLU A 320 -1.48 6.46 -9.29
CA GLU A 320 -2.79 6.98 -9.70
C GLU A 320 -3.80 7.02 -8.56
N THR A 321 -3.67 6.07 -7.63
CA THR A 321 -4.55 5.94 -6.47
C THR A 321 -3.76 5.97 -5.17
N GLY A 322 -4.51 6.07 -4.07
CA GLY A 322 -3.95 6.08 -2.72
C GLY A 322 -3.77 7.49 -2.16
N GLY A 323 -3.94 7.61 -0.85
CA GLY A 323 -3.66 8.84 -0.11
C GLY A 323 -2.39 8.73 0.73
N ILE A 324 -2.17 9.68 1.64
CA ILE A 324 -1.00 9.76 2.54
C ILE A 324 -0.73 8.50 3.40
N LEU A 325 -1.73 7.62 3.53
CA LEU A 325 -1.67 6.37 4.29
C LEU A 325 -1.62 5.11 3.41
N SER A 326 -1.58 5.25 2.09
CA SER A 326 -1.48 4.11 1.16
C SER A 326 -0.20 3.31 1.43
N HIS A 327 -0.18 2.06 0.97
CA HIS A 327 1.03 1.23 1.07
C HIS A 327 2.24 1.97 0.49
N GLY A 328 2.11 2.48 -0.75
CA GLY A 328 3.18 3.22 -1.41
C GLY A 328 3.63 4.45 -0.63
N ALA A 329 2.72 5.20 0.00
CA ALA A 329 3.07 6.36 0.82
C ALA A 329 3.87 5.98 2.07
N VAL A 330 3.42 4.95 2.81
CA VAL A 330 4.09 4.48 4.03
C VAL A 330 5.47 3.93 3.70
N VAL A 331 5.57 3.05 2.69
CA VAL A 331 6.84 2.44 2.30
C VAL A 331 7.80 3.50 1.73
N SER A 332 7.31 4.48 0.96
CA SER A 332 8.17 5.56 0.45
C SER A 332 8.84 6.36 1.57
N ARG A 333 8.13 6.64 2.68
CA ARG A 333 8.71 7.33 3.84
C ARG A 333 9.79 6.50 4.52
N GLU A 334 9.56 5.20 4.67
CA GLU A 334 10.57 4.29 5.24
C GLU A 334 11.80 4.15 4.35
N TYR A 335 11.63 4.18 3.03
CA TYR A 335 12.76 4.20 2.09
C TYR A 335 13.35 5.60 1.87
N GLY A 336 12.70 6.65 2.39
CA GLY A 336 13.15 8.03 2.29
C GLY A 336 13.14 8.54 0.86
N ILE A 337 12.26 7.99 0.04
CA ILE A 337 12.06 8.40 -1.35
C ILE A 337 10.86 9.36 -1.44
N PRO A 338 10.91 10.39 -2.29
CA PRO A 338 9.77 11.26 -2.52
C PRO A 338 8.63 10.52 -3.22
N ALA A 339 7.40 10.84 -2.82
CA ALA A 339 6.21 10.22 -3.40
C ALA A 339 5.03 11.18 -3.52
N VAL A 340 4.35 11.09 -4.66
CA VAL A 340 3.09 11.80 -4.94
C VAL A 340 2.05 10.78 -5.36
N THR A 341 0.94 10.69 -4.62
CA THR A 341 -0.14 9.72 -4.89
C THR A 341 -1.40 10.42 -5.38
N ALA A 342 -2.40 9.67 -5.81
CA ALA A 342 -3.66 10.22 -6.33
C ALA A 342 -3.48 11.13 -7.57
N VAL A 343 -2.58 10.76 -8.47
CA VAL A 343 -2.35 11.43 -9.76
C VAL A 343 -3.15 10.70 -10.83
N LYS A 344 -4.42 11.07 -11.01
CA LYS A 344 -5.35 10.34 -11.89
C LYS A 344 -4.78 10.22 -13.31
N GLY A 345 -4.77 8.99 -13.84
CA GLY A 345 -4.29 8.73 -15.20
C GLY A 345 -2.78 8.84 -15.39
N ALA A 346 -1.98 8.90 -14.32
CA ALA A 346 -0.51 8.96 -14.43
C ALA A 346 0.08 7.89 -15.37
N THR A 347 -0.45 6.66 -15.36
CA THR A 347 0.04 5.59 -16.26
C THR A 347 -0.20 5.88 -17.74
N LYS A 348 -1.15 6.77 -18.06
CA LYS A 348 -1.49 7.20 -19.41
C LYS A 348 -0.86 8.54 -19.80
N ILE A 349 -0.62 9.41 -18.81
CA ILE A 349 -0.06 10.75 -19.03
C ILE A 349 1.45 10.67 -19.29
N PHE A 350 2.16 9.86 -18.51
CA PHE A 350 3.61 9.76 -18.62
C PHE A 350 4.04 8.65 -19.56
N ILE A 351 5.20 8.86 -20.19
CA ILE A 351 5.81 7.88 -21.09
C ILE A 351 7.11 7.39 -20.44
N THR A 352 7.33 6.07 -20.43
CA THR A 352 8.59 5.49 -19.95
C THR A 352 9.80 6.10 -20.66
N GLY A 353 10.81 6.50 -19.90
CA GLY A 353 12.00 7.23 -20.34
C GLY A 353 11.88 8.76 -20.29
N GLN A 354 10.67 9.30 -20.12
CA GLN A 354 10.45 10.75 -20.01
C GLN A 354 11.10 11.31 -18.74
N TRP A 355 11.79 12.44 -18.87
CA TRP A 355 12.44 13.09 -17.73
C TRP A 355 11.45 14.00 -16.98
N ILE A 356 11.36 13.83 -15.66
CA ILE A 356 10.50 14.65 -14.81
C ILE A 356 11.23 15.11 -13.55
N THR A 357 10.66 16.10 -12.87
CA THR A 357 10.99 16.45 -11.48
C THR A 357 9.76 16.20 -10.61
N LEU A 358 9.92 15.36 -9.59
CA LEU A 358 8.91 15.00 -8.59
C LEU A 358 9.21 15.77 -7.30
N ASP A 359 8.24 16.54 -6.80
CA ASP A 359 8.27 17.18 -5.49
C ASP A 359 7.22 16.55 -4.57
N GLY A 360 7.69 15.66 -3.70
CA GLY A 360 6.86 14.96 -2.73
C GLY A 360 6.41 15.82 -1.54
N ASN A 361 7.00 17.01 -1.35
CA ASN A 361 6.65 17.93 -0.26
C ASN A 361 5.35 18.66 -0.58
N GLU A 362 5.25 19.19 -1.79
CA GLU A 362 4.10 19.96 -2.25
C GLU A 362 3.11 19.12 -3.06
N GLY A 363 3.47 17.87 -3.39
CA GLY A 363 2.63 17.00 -4.20
C GLY A 363 2.66 17.38 -5.67
N LEU A 364 3.79 17.84 -6.20
CA LEU A 364 3.90 18.42 -7.54
C LEU A 364 4.79 17.57 -8.45
N ILE A 365 4.45 17.55 -9.74
CA ILE A 365 5.24 16.91 -10.77
C ILE A 365 5.41 17.88 -11.93
N TYR A 366 6.66 18.07 -12.32
CA TYR A 366 7.05 18.94 -13.42
C TYR A 366 7.56 18.10 -14.58
N ILE A 367 6.87 18.20 -15.71
CA ILE A 367 7.33 17.63 -16.98
C ILE A 367 8.28 18.63 -17.62
N ARG A 368 9.51 18.21 -17.93
CA ARG A 368 10.41 19.02 -18.77
C ARG A 368 10.05 18.73 -20.23
N GLU A 369 9.59 19.74 -20.95
CA GLU A 369 9.54 19.66 -22.41
C GLU A 369 10.99 19.57 -22.93
N GLY A 370 11.22 18.60 -23.83
CA GLY A 370 12.49 18.40 -24.51
C GLY A 370 12.57 19.22 -25.78
#